data_AF-A0A562DZU4-F1
#
_entry.id   AF-A0A562DZU4-F1
#
_cell.length_a   1.000
_cell.length_b   1.000
_cell.length_c   1.000
_cell.angle_alpha   90.00
_cell.angle_beta   90.00
_cell.angle_gamma   90.00
#
_symmetry.space_group_name_H-M   'P 1'
#
loop_
_entity.id
_entity.type
_entity.pdbx_description
1 polymer ?
#
loop_
_entity_poly.entity_id
_entity_poly.type
_entity_poly.pdbx_seq_one_letter_code
_entity_poly.pdbx_strand_id
1 'polypeptide(L)'
;MKPLLLTAAATLLLASCASAWPDRADPGAITDLPPRFQVLDAATGATSPVAGPACRSPLLDPRDGTRLRLLRSTGGLGDYTPETTPRYGLSARQALRIDCNTGIAIGAVPAPR
;
A
#
# COMPACT_ATOMS: atom_id res chain seq x y z
N MET A 1 -54.74 35.43 16.98
CA MET A 1 -53.34 35.87 17.11
C MET A 1 -52.57 34.74 17.77
N LYS A 2 -51.68 34.06 17.04
CA LYS A 2 -50.99 32.83 17.48
C LYS A 2 -49.53 32.97 17.05
N PRO A 3 -48.54 33.08 17.96
CA PRO A 3 -47.16 33.24 17.54
C PRO A 3 -46.63 31.87 17.09
N LEU A 4 -46.26 31.76 15.81
CA LEU A 4 -45.42 30.67 15.32
C LEU A 4 -44.02 30.87 15.90
N LEU A 5 -43.68 30.04 16.88
CA LEU A 5 -42.33 29.92 17.40
C LEU A 5 -41.45 29.20 16.37
N LEU A 6 -40.49 29.94 15.82
CA LEU A 6 -39.36 29.44 15.06
C LEU A 6 -38.63 28.36 15.87
N THR A 7 -38.47 27.17 15.33
CA THR A 7 -37.56 26.15 15.89
C THR A 7 -36.61 25.63 14.82
N ALA A 8 -35.43 26.25 14.85
CA ALA A 8 -34.10 25.72 14.55
C ALA A 8 -33.99 24.57 13.53
N ALA A 9 -33.54 24.91 12.31
CA ALA A 9 -32.87 23.99 11.42
C ALA A 9 -31.49 23.63 12.00
N ALA A 10 -31.37 22.48 12.65
CA ALA A 10 -30.10 21.92 13.11
C ALA A 10 -29.49 21.02 12.03
N THR A 11 -28.88 21.62 11.01
CA THR A 11 -28.01 20.93 10.05
C THR A 11 -26.59 20.84 10.61
N LEU A 12 -26.26 19.74 11.28
CA LEU A 12 -24.86 19.35 11.56
C LEU A 12 -24.74 17.81 11.64
N LEU A 13 -24.54 17.17 10.50
CA LEU A 13 -24.08 15.77 10.39
C LEU A 13 -22.81 15.74 9.52
N LEU A 14 -21.74 16.37 10.00
CA LEU A 14 -20.38 16.18 9.48
C LEU A 14 -19.73 15.02 10.24
N ALA A 15 -20.17 13.79 9.96
CA ALA A 15 -19.49 12.59 10.42
C ALA A 15 -18.82 11.90 9.22
N SER A 16 -17.69 12.43 8.77
CA SER A 16 -16.84 11.76 7.77
C SER A 16 -15.59 11.23 8.44
N CYS A 17 -15.73 10.11 9.15
CA CYS A 17 -14.60 9.29 9.58
C CYS A 17 -14.28 8.31 8.45
N ALA A 18 -13.45 8.73 7.49
CA ALA A 18 -12.91 7.83 6.47
C ALA A 18 -11.43 7.56 6.77
N SER A 19 -11.17 6.75 7.79
CA SER A 19 -9.83 6.23 8.10
C SER A 19 -9.89 4.72 8.30
N ALA A 20 -10.31 4.00 7.25
CA ALA A 20 -10.17 2.55 7.18
C ALA A 20 -8.91 2.20 6.38
N TRP A 21 -7.74 2.44 6.95
CA TRP A 21 -6.48 1.94 6.41
C TRP A 21 -5.71 1.21 7.52
N PRO A 22 -5.09 0.05 7.27
CA PRO A 22 -4.93 -0.62 5.98
C PRO A 22 -6.19 -1.29 5.42
N ASP A 23 -6.42 -1.14 4.10
CA ASP A 23 -7.42 -1.92 3.36
C ASP A 23 -7.08 -3.41 3.41
N ARG A 24 -8.09 -4.29 3.30
CA ARG A 24 -7.83 -5.73 3.12
C ARG A 24 -7.10 -5.95 1.80
N ALA A 25 -5.96 -6.64 1.85
CA ALA A 25 -5.26 -7.09 0.65
C ALA A 25 -6.00 -8.27 0.00
N ASP A 26 -6.03 -8.30 -1.33
CA ASP A 26 -6.56 -9.40 -2.13
C ASP A 26 -5.42 -10.27 -2.67
N PRO A 27 -5.18 -11.46 -2.08
CA PRO A 27 -4.15 -12.38 -2.55
C PRO A 27 -4.50 -13.04 -3.90
N GLY A 28 -5.77 -13.07 -4.29
CA GLY A 28 -6.20 -13.70 -5.55
C GLY A 28 -5.93 -12.83 -6.79
N ALA A 29 -5.71 -11.53 -6.59
CA ALA A 29 -5.42 -10.58 -7.66
C ALA A 29 -3.93 -10.48 -8.03
N ILE A 30 -3.04 -11.11 -7.28
CA ILE A 30 -1.59 -11.10 -7.52
C ILE A 30 -1.14 -12.39 -8.19
N THR A 31 -0.15 -12.30 -9.08
CA THR A 31 0.43 -13.45 -9.79
C THR A 31 1.91 -13.24 -10.06
N ASP A 32 2.64 -14.30 -10.43
CA ASP A 32 4.05 -14.25 -10.83
C ASP A 32 4.97 -13.50 -9.86
N LEU A 33 4.86 -13.80 -8.57
CA LEU A 33 5.66 -13.17 -7.52
C LEU A 33 6.93 -13.98 -7.19
N PRO A 34 8.04 -13.32 -6.80
CA PRO A 34 9.16 -14.03 -6.20
C PRO A 34 8.74 -14.56 -4.81
N PRO A 35 9.46 -15.55 -4.26
CA PRO A 35 9.22 -16.01 -2.88
C PRO A 35 9.35 -14.89 -1.84
N ARG A 36 10.23 -13.91 -2.10
CA ARG A 36 10.38 -12.67 -1.34
C ARG A 36 11.15 -11.64 -2.15
N PHE A 37 10.88 -10.37 -1.93
CA PHE A 37 11.65 -9.26 -2.46
C PHE A 37 12.90 -9.00 -1.62
N GLN A 38 13.88 -8.33 -2.22
CA GLN A 38 15.13 -7.92 -1.57
C GLN A 38 15.19 -6.40 -1.44
N VAL A 39 15.94 -5.89 -0.46
CA VAL A 39 16.27 -4.47 -0.36
C VAL A 39 17.38 -4.18 -1.36
N LEU A 40 17.22 -3.12 -2.15
CA LEU A 40 18.29 -2.58 -2.98
C LEU A 40 18.86 -1.34 -2.30
N ASP A 41 20.15 -1.40 -1.94
CA ASP A 41 20.87 -0.23 -1.48
C ASP A 41 21.16 0.70 -2.66
N ALA A 42 20.59 1.90 -2.65
CA ALA A 42 20.68 2.82 -3.77
C ALA A 42 22.08 3.42 -3.98
N ALA A 43 22.93 3.42 -2.96
CA ALA A 43 24.27 4.00 -3.03
C ALA A 43 25.31 3.01 -3.58
N THR A 44 25.18 1.74 -3.21
CA THR A 44 26.14 0.68 -3.54
C THR A 44 25.64 -0.28 -4.62
N GLY A 45 24.33 -0.32 -4.87
CA GLY A 45 23.70 -1.31 -5.73
C GLY A 45 23.64 -2.72 -5.12
N ALA A 46 24.11 -2.90 -3.89
CA ALA A 46 24.06 -4.18 -3.21
C ALA A 46 22.62 -4.58 -2.85
N THR A 47 22.35 -5.88 -2.84
CA THR A 47 21.06 -6.41 -2.39
C THR A 47 21.20 -7.12 -1.05
N SER A 48 20.14 -7.06 -0.25
CA SER A 48 20.06 -7.76 1.03
C SER A 48 18.65 -8.27 1.30
N PRO A 49 18.49 -9.32 2.14
CA PRO A 49 17.18 -9.73 2.60
C PRO A 49 16.47 -8.59 3.31
N VAL A 50 15.15 -8.52 3.16
CA VAL A 50 14.33 -7.66 4.00
C VAL A 50 14.45 -8.13 5.46
N ALA A 51 14.73 -7.19 6.36
CA ALA A 51 14.89 -7.47 7.79
C ALA A 51 14.45 -6.28 8.65
N GLY A 52 13.58 -6.57 9.62
CA GLY A 52 13.09 -5.61 10.61
C GLY A 52 11.75 -4.94 10.25
N PRO A 53 11.14 -4.21 11.19
CA PRO A 53 9.77 -3.69 11.04
C PRO A 53 9.65 -2.49 10.09
N ALA A 54 10.78 -1.88 9.70
CA ALA A 54 10.80 -0.69 8.86
C ALA A 54 10.74 -1.07 7.38
N CYS A 55 9.73 -0.59 6.68
CA CYS A 55 9.61 -0.76 5.23
C CYS A 55 10.77 -0.05 4.52
N ARG A 56 11.52 -0.81 3.71
CA ARG A 56 12.64 -0.30 2.91
C ARG A 56 12.19 0.03 1.49
N SER A 57 12.94 0.90 0.83
CA SER A 57 12.71 1.27 -0.57
C SER A 57 14.04 1.69 -1.23
N PRO A 58 14.27 1.35 -2.51
CA PRO A 58 13.44 0.45 -3.32
C PRO A 58 13.58 -1.02 -2.88
N LEU A 59 12.54 -1.81 -3.15
CA LEU A 59 12.64 -3.26 -3.15
C LEU A 59 12.95 -3.76 -4.56
N LEU A 60 13.49 -4.97 -4.65
CA LEU A 60 13.94 -5.60 -5.89
C LEU A 60 13.37 -7.01 -6.00
N ASP A 61 12.84 -7.36 -7.17
CA ASP A 61 12.58 -8.74 -7.56
C ASP A 61 13.90 -9.43 -7.93
N PRO A 62 14.34 -10.46 -7.19
CA PRO A 62 15.64 -11.09 -7.45
C PRO A 62 15.67 -11.91 -8.75
N ARG A 63 14.52 -12.18 -9.38
CA ARG A 63 14.46 -13.01 -10.59
C ARG A 63 14.76 -12.20 -11.86
N ASP A 64 14.31 -10.95 -11.92
CA ASP A 64 14.38 -10.13 -13.13
C ASP A 64 14.84 -8.68 -12.90
N GLY A 65 15.11 -8.29 -11.65
CA GLY A 65 15.58 -6.96 -11.30
C GLY A 65 14.49 -5.88 -11.30
N THR A 66 13.20 -6.24 -11.35
CA THR A 66 12.10 -5.28 -11.22
C THR A 66 12.22 -4.52 -9.90
N ARG A 67 12.25 -3.19 -9.97
CA ARG A 67 12.28 -2.32 -8.79
C ARG A 67 10.88 -1.92 -8.37
N LEU A 68 10.64 -1.97 -7.07
CA LEU A 68 9.42 -1.49 -6.44
C LEU A 68 9.71 -0.27 -5.59
N ARG A 69 8.93 0.79 -5.82
CA ARG A 69 8.95 2.01 -5.02
C ARG A 69 7.88 1.95 -3.94
N LEU A 70 8.25 2.28 -2.70
CA LEU A 70 7.29 2.41 -1.60
C LEU A 70 6.38 3.63 -1.83
N LEU A 71 5.07 3.43 -1.71
CA LEU A 71 4.06 4.48 -1.77
C LEU A 71 3.67 4.96 -0.37
N ARG A 72 3.41 4.03 0.55
CA ARG A 72 3.04 4.30 1.95
C ARG A 72 3.31 3.08 2.82
N SER A 73 3.48 3.28 4.12
CA SER A 73 3.69 2.18 5.08
C SER A 73 3.04 2.42 6.44
N THR A 74 2.62 1.34 7.10
CA THR A 74 2.11 1.34 8.48
C THR A 74 2.22 -0.04 9.09
N GLY A 75 2.50 -0.13 10.39
CA GLY A 75 2.39 -1.38 11.13
C GLY A 75 3.16 -2.56 10.54
N GLY A 76 4.33 -2.31 9.92
CA GLY A 76 5.13 -3.36 9.26
C GLY A 76 4.61 -3.79 7.88
N LEU A 77 3.66 -3.06 7.30
CA LEU A 77 3.13 -3.27 5.95
C LEU A 77 3.51 -2.09 5.06
N GLY A 78 3.93 -2.39 3.83
CA GLY A 78 4.23 -1.39 2.82
C GLY A 78 3.42 -1.62 1.55
N ASP A 79 2.90 -0.55 0.96
CA ASP A 79 2.28 -0.56 -0.36
C ASP A 79 3.30 -0.11 -1.39
N TYR A 80 3.56 -0.96 -2.37
CA TYR A 80 4.60 -0.75 -3.36
C TYR A 80 4.04 -0.71 -4.78
N THR A 81 4.68 0.05 -5.65
CA THR A 81 4.40 0.03 -7.09
C THR A 81 5.66 -0.31 -7.88
N PRO A 82 5.56 -1.15 -8.92
CA PRO A 82 6.64 -1.29 -9.90
C PRO A 82 7.00 0.06 -10.53
N GLU A 83 8.30 0.33 -10.69
CA GLU A 83 8.76 1.63 -11.21
C GLU A 83 8.55 1.80 -12.72
N THR A 84 8.40 0.70 -13.46
CA THR A 84 8.36 0.70 -14.93
C THR A 84 6.94 0.48 -15.46
N THR A 85 6.47 -0.77 -15.48
CA THR A 85 5.15 -1.15 -15.96
C THR A 85 4.39 -1.92 -14.89
N PRO A 86 3.04 -1.94 -14.94
CA PRO A 86 2.27 -2.82 -14.08
C PRO A 86 2.75 -4.26 -14.22
N ARG A 87 2.99 -4.91 -13.09
CA ARG A 87 3.49 -6.28 -12.96
C ARG A 87 2.72 -6.99 -11.87
N TYR A 88 2.93 -8.29 -11.75
CA TYR A 88 2.36 -9.11 -10.69
C TYR A 88 0.82 -9.21 -10.70
N GLY A 89 0.19 -9.05 -11.87
CA GLY A 89 -1.27 -9.02 -12.00
C GLY A 89 -1.93 -7.69 -11.58
N LEU A 90 -1.13 -6.70 -11.17
CA LEU A 90 -1.65 -5.40 -10.75
C LEU A 90 -2.17 -4.58 -11.94
N SER A 91 -3.29 -3.90 -11.73
CA SER A 91 -3.70 -2.78 -12.57
C SER A 91 -2.99 -1.49 -12.16
N ALA A 92 -3.06 -0.46 -13.02
CA ALA A 92 -2.50 0.87 -12.72
C ALA A 92 -3.12 1.58 -11.51
N ARG A 93 -4.24 1.07 -10.98
CA ARG A 93 -4.93 1.62 -9.79
C ARG A 93 -4.67 0.80 -8.53
N GLN A 94 -3.78 -0.18 -8.60
CA GLN A 94 -3.45 -1.06 -7.49
C GLN A 94 -1.97 -0.91 -7.09
N ALA A 95 -1.70 -1.25 -5.84
CA ALA A 95 -0.37 -1.42 -5.30
C ALA A 95 -0.20 -2.85 -4.76
N LEU A 96 1.03 -3.31 -4.70
CA LEU A 96 1.40 -4.58 -4.07
C LEU A 96 1.64 -4.34 -2.58
N ARG A 97 0.86 -4.95 -1.70
CA ARG A 97 1.15 -4.93 -0.27
C ARG A 97 2.19 -5.99 0.07
N ILE A 98 3.24 -5.60 0.78
CA ILE A 98 4.34 -6.46 1.22
C ILE A 98 4.49 -6.36 2.74
N ASP A 99 4.73 -7.50 3.39
CA ASP A 99 5.18 -7.55 4.79
C ASP A 99 6.64 -7.10 4.87
N CYS A 100 6.87 -5.98 5.55
CA CYS A 100 8.17 -5.34 5.66
C CYS A 100 9.15 -6.08 6.56
N ASN A 101 8.70 -7.09 7.32
CA ASN A 101 9.59 -7.94 8.11
C ASN A 101 10.21 -9.05 7.27
N THR A 102 9.51 -9.51 6.23
CA THR A 102 9.85 -10.74 5.48
C THR A 102 10.14 -10.49 4.00
N GLY A 103 9.65 -9.37 3.44
CA GLY A 103 9.69 -9.09 2.02
C GLY A 103 8.68 -9.92 1.21
N ILE A 104 7.72 -10.57 1.85
CA ILE A 104 6.71 -11.40 1.20
C ILE A 104 5.52 -10.54 0.79
N ALA A 105 5.09 -10.67 -0.46
CA ALA A 105 3.86 -10.04 -0.94
C ALA A 105 2.61 -10.72 -0.36
N ILE A 106 1.67 -9.91 0.09
CA ILE A 106 0.43 -10.34 0.75
C ILE A 106 -0.76 -10.29 -0.20
N GLY A 107 -0.81 -9.31 -1.09
CA GLY A 107 -1.93 -9.13 -2.03
C GLY A 107 -1.97 -7.76 -2.68
N ALA A 108 -2.91 -7.59 -3.61
CA ALA A 108 -3.19 -6.30 -4.22
C ALA A 108 -4.07 -5.44 -3.31
N VAL A 109 -3.84 -4.13 -3.32
CA VAL A 109 -4.65 -3.13 -2.61
C VAL A 109 -4.90 -1.93 -3.53
N PRO A 110 -5.94 -1.11 -3.29
CA PRO A 110 -6.08 0.16 -3.98
C PRO A 110 -4.82 1.02 -3.77
N ALA A 111 -4.30 1.58 -4.85
CA ALA A 111 -3.21 2.55 -4.75
C ALA A 111 -3.71 3.81 -4.01
N PRO A 112 -2.88 4.41 -3.13
CA PRO A 112 -3.21 5.72 -2.56
C PRO A 112 -3.42 6.74 -3.69
N ARG A 113 -4.48 7.56 -3.55
CA ARG A 113 -4.83 8.62 -4.50
C ARG A 113 -4.00 9.86 -4.26
#